data_AF-A0A4S4HB31-F1
#
_entry.id   AF-A0A4S4HB31-F1
#
_cell.length_a   1.000
_cell.length_b   1.000
_cell.length_c   1.000
_cell.angle_alpha   90.00
_cell.angle_beta   90.00
_cell.angle_gamma   90.00
#
_symmetry.space_group_name_H-M   'P 1'
#
loop_
_entity.id
_entity.type
_entity.pdbx_description
1 polymer ?
#
loop_
_entity_poly.entity_id
_entity_poly.type
_entity_poly.pdbx_seq_one_letter_code
_entity_poly.pdbx_strand_id
1 'polypeptide(L)'
;MWLTSSSIGRKLVMAVTGACLVLFVTFHCLMNAVAIACPAAYNVICEFLGANWYALAASAGLALLFVIHIFYAVWLTLQNRKARGADRYAVSVKPATVEWSSQNMLVLGIVILAFLVVHMVQFWAKMQLVEMTGAESTLPPAIGTLFIQEAFSHIYTPIIYIIGFAALWFHMNHGFWSMFQSAGWTNNTWLPRLRKISCWYTTIVIALFVAQAVVFTVNANNDYYRTNAELREQYKETVAETIGVPAGQLDFDAMPSKAELTDLQTQIRALLADPVQMQSAGYTPQSLNYQLAMSEKWLKVLPFVEYLKTAEKDAVPAVQPEAENVEP
;
A
#
# COMPACT_ATOMS: atom_id res chain seq x y z
N MET A 1 -35.33 14.21 -4.67
CA MET A 1 -35.30 12.80 -4.20
C MET A 1 -35.11 12.81 -2.69
N TRP A 2 -35.86 12.03 -1.92
CA TRP A 2 -35.88 12.13 -0.44
C TRP A 2 -34.50 11.99 0.24
N LEU A 3 -33.59 11.23 -0.38
CA LEU A 3 -32.21 11.03 0.08
C LEU A 3 -31.38 12.32 0.13
N THR A 4 -31.65 13.30 -0.74
CA THR A 4 -30.95 14.60 -0.76
C THR A 4 -31.75 15.71 -0.09
N SER A 5 -33.07 15.58 -0.01
CA SER A 5 -33.98 16.64 0.47
C SER A 5 -34.26 16.58 1.97
N SER A 6 -34.18 15.40 2.61
CA SER A 6 -34.50 15.23 4.03
C SER A 6 -33.25 15.06 4.92
N SER A 7 -33.36 15.42 6.20
CA SER A 7 -32.29 15.21 7.19
C SER A 7 -32.06 13.72 7.48
N ILE A 8 -33.12 12.91 7.46
CA ILE A 8 -33.05 11.46 7.64
C ILE A 8 -32.33 10.79 6.45
N GLY A 9 -32.72 11.15 5.22
CA GLY A 9 -32.11 10.61 4.00
C GLY A 9 -30.59 10.84 3.95
N ARG A 10 -30.12 12.03 4.32
CA ARG A 10 -28.67 12.33 4.38
C ARG A 10 -27.93 11.48 5.42
N LYS A 11 -28.53 11.26 6.59
CA LYS A 11 -27.94 10.41 7.64
C LYS A 11 -27.88 8.95 7.21
N LEU A 12 -28.87 8.47 6.46
CA LEU A 12 -28.86 7.12 5.91
C LEU A 12 -27.71 6.95 4.90
N VAL A 13 -27.50 7.90 3.99
CA VAL A 13 -26.37 7.87 3.05
C VAL A 13 -25.02 7.88 3.80
N MET A 14 -24.88 8.70 4.84
CA MET A 14 -23.69 8.69 5.70
C MET A 14 -23.47 7.33 6.38
N ALA A 15 -24.53 6.71 6.88
CA ALA A 15 -24.44 5.41 7.54
C ALA A 15 -24.03 4.29 6.58
N VAL A 16 -24.64 4.23 5.39
CA VAL A 16 -24.33 3.19 4.39
C VAL A 16 -22.91 3.35 3.86
N THR A 17 -22.51 4.56 3.47
CA THR A 17 -21.13 4.80 3.01
C THR A 17 -20.11 4.50 4.12
N GLY A 18 -20.41 4.92 5.36
CA GLY A 18 -19.58 4.61 6.53
C GLY A 18 -19.43 3.11 6.77
N ALA A 19 -20.52 2.35 6.67
CA ALA A 19 -20.49 0.89 6.82
C ALA A 19 -19.58 0.23 5.78
N CYS A 20 -19.68 0.61 4.50
CA CYS A 20 -18.80 0.11 3.45
C CYS A 20 -17.32 0.44 3.72
N LEU A 21 -17.02 1.67 4.17
CA LEU A 21 -15.65 2.08 4.50
C LEU A 21 -15.09 1.32 5.71
N VAL A 22 -15.91 1.04 6.73
CA VAL A 22 -15.51 0.20 7.88
C VAL A 22 -15.18 -1.22 7.43
N LEU A 23 -16.00 -1.82 6.56
CA LEU A 23 -15.74 -3.15 6.01
C LEU A 23 -14.43 -3.16 5.20
N PHE A 24 -14.22 -2.15 4.35
CA PHE A 24 -12.97 -2.00 3.61
C PHE A 24 -11.75 -1.89 4.53
N VAL A 25 -11.79 -1.01 5.54
CA VAL A 25 -10.67 -0.83 6.49
C VAL A 25 -10.38 -2.12 7.26
N THR A 26 -11.42 -2.91 7.58
CA THR A 26 -11.25 -4.22 8.22
C THR A 26 -10.55 -5.20 7.29
N PHE A 27 -11.06 -5.34 6.07
CA PHE A 27 -10.46 -6.19 5.05
C PHE A 27 -9.00 -5.80 4.80
N HIS A 28 -8.74 -4.50 4.66
CA HIS A 28 -7.41 -3.94 4.47
C HIS A 28 -6.48 -4.25 5.66
N CYS A 29 -6.97 -4.13 6.90
CA CYS A 29 -6.22 -4.52 8.10
C CYS A 29 -5.83 -6.01 8.09
N LEU A 30 -6.75 -6.89 7.70
CA LEU A 30 -6.52 -8.34 7.66
C LEU A 30 -5.55 -8.72 6.55
N MET A 31 -5.69 -8.12 5.37
CA MET A 31 -4.76 -8.30 4.26
C MET A 31 -3.34 -7.87 4.64
N ASN A 32 -3.18 -6.71 5.28
CA ASN A 32 -1.87 -6.23 5.74
C ASN A 32 -1.27 -7.13 6.83
N ALA A 33 -2.09 -7.80 7.64
CA ALA A 33 -1.58 -8.77 8.61
C ALA A 33 -0.89 -9.97 7.95
N VAL A 34 -1.27 -10.32 6.71
CA VAL A 34 -0.57 -11.36 5.92
C VAL A 34 0.87 -10.93 5.63
N ALA A 35 1.15 -9.65 5.39
CA ALA A 35 2.52 -9.15 5.18
C ALA A 35 3.44 -9.34 6.40
N ILE A 36 2.87 -9.54 7.59
CA ILE A 36 3.60 -9.90 8.80
C ILE A 36 3.77 -11.41 8.89
N ALA A 37 2.67 -12.16 8.73
CA ALA A 37 2.65 -13.60 8.99
C ALA A 37 3.29 -14.44 7.88
N CYS A 38 3.11 -14.04 6.62
CA CYS A 38 3.64 -14.71 5.44
C CYS A 38 3.87 -13.66 4.32
N PRO A 39 5.02 -12.98 4.32
CA PRO A 39 5.34 -11.92 3.35
C PRO A 39 5.25 -12.38 1.89
N ALA A 40 5.63 -13.63 1.60
CA ALA A 40 5.54 -14.20 0.26
C ALA A 40 4.09 -14.33 -0.22
N ALA A 41 3.17 -14.77 0.66
CA ALA A 41 1.74 -14.82 0.35
C ALA A 41 1.15 -13.41 0.16
N TYR A 42 1.68 -12.39 0.85
CA TYR A 42 1.24 -11.02 0.64
C TYR A 42 1.52 -10.53 -0.78
N ASN A 43 2.68 -10.86 -1.37
CA ASN A 43 2.96 -10.52 -2.78
C ASN A 43 1.98 -11.21 -3.75
N VAL A 44 1.62 -12.47 -3.50
CA VAL A 44 0.59 -13.17 -4.30
C VAL A 44 -0.77 -12.47 -4.19
N ILE A 45 -1.12 -11.97 -2.99
CA ILE A 45 -2.34 -11.18 -2.80
C ILE A 45 -2.24 -9.85 -3.58
N CYS A 46 -1.09 -9.18 -3.56
CA CYS A 46 -0.87 -7.95 -4.31
C CYS A 46 -0.99 -8.16 -5.82
N GLU A 47 -0.47 -9.26 -6.36
CA GLU A 47 -0.66 -9.66 -7.76
C GLU A 47 -2.13 -9.91 -8.08
N PHE A 48 -2.83 -10.70 -7.25
CA PHE A 48 -4.26 -10.97 -7.42
C PHE A 48 -5.12 -9.69 -7.35
N LEU A 49 -4.75 -8.74 -6.49
CA LEU A 49 -5.42 -7.45 -6.32
C LEU A 49 -4.77 -6.30 -7.13
N GLY A 50 -3.90 -6.63 -8.09
CA GLY A 50 -3.25 -5.69 -9.01
C GLY A 50 -4.25 -5.00 -9.95
N ALA A 51 -3.81 -4.55 -11.12
CA ALA A 51 -4.66 -3.86 -12.09
C ALA A 51 -5.63 -4.78 -12.86
N ASN A 52 -6.15 -5.83 -12.21
CA ASN A 52 -7.21 -6.69 -12.71
C ASN A 52 -8.55 -5.95 -12.75
N TRP A 53 -9.39 -6.24 -13.76
CA TRP A 53 -10.64 -5.49 -13.99
C TRP A 53 -11.57 -5.44 -12.76
N TYR A 54 -11.67 -6.52 -11.98
CA TYR A 54 -12.51 -6.59 -10.79
C TYR A 54 -11.94 -5.76 -9.65
N ALA A 55 -10.62 -5.75 -9.49
CA ALA A 55 -9.93 -4.95 -8.48
C ALA A 55 -10.03 -3.46 -8.82
N LEU A 56 -9.88 -3.09 -10.09
CA LEU A 56 -10.09 -1.72 -10.55
C LEU A 56 -11.54 -1.26 -10.38
N ALA A 57 -12.52 -2.11 -10.68
CA ALA A 57 -13.93 -1.79 -10.44
C ALA A 57 -14.22 -1.60 -8.94
N ALA A 58 -13.66 -2.46 -8.08
CA ALA A 58 -13.78 -2.33 -6.64
C ALA A 58 -13.11 -1.05 -6.11
N SER A 59 -11.89 -0.74 -6.55
CA SER A 59 -11.16 0.49 -6.20
C SER A 59 -11.92 1.75 -6.65
N ALA A 60 -12.47 1.77 -7.86
CA ALA A 60 -13.29 2.87 -8.36
C ALA A 60 -14.60 3.05 -7.57
N GLY A 61 -15.28 1.94 -7.24
CA GLY A 61 -16.49 1.95 -6.41
C GLY A 61 -16.21 2.46 -5.00
N LEU A 62 -15.10 2.04 -4.39
CA LEU A 62 -14.66 2.52 -3.09
C LEU A 62 -14.30 4.02 -3.12
N ALA A 63 -13.60 4.48 -4.15
CA ALA A 63 -13.29 5.89 -4.34
C ALA A 63 -14.57 6.73 -4.45
N LEU A 64 -15.56 6.25 -5.19
CA LEU A 64 -16.87 6.91 -5.28
C LEU A 64 -17.58 6.96 -3.92
N LEU A 65 -17.61 5.85 -3.18
CA LEU A 65 -18.19 5.80 -1.83
C LEU A 65 -17.50 6.80 -0.88
N PHE A 66 -16.18 6.89 -0.96
CA PHE A 66 -15.38 7.83 -0.16
C PHE A 66 -15.69 9.29 -0.50
N VAL A 67 -15.79 9.63 -1.80
CA VAL A 67 -16.19 10.97 -2.26
C VAL A 67 -17.59 11.33 -1.78
N ILE A 68 -18.56 10.41 -1.92
CA ILE A 68 -19.93 10.62 -1.43
C ILE A 68 -19.93 10.84 0.08
N HIS A 69 -19.16 10.04 0.83
CA HIS A 69 -19.03 10.14 2.28
C HIS A 69 -18.53 11.53 2.70
N ILE A 70 -17.45 12.02 2.08
CA ILE A 70 -16.90 13.36 2.35
C ILE A 70 -17.92 14.45 2.00
N PHE A 71 -18.55 14.37 0.83
CA PHE A 71 -19.50 15.39 0.39
C PHE A 71 -20.67 15.52 1.36
N TYR A 72 -21.28 14.40 1.77
CA TYR A 72 -22.37 14.41 2.75
C TYR A 72 -21.89 14.82 4.14
N ALA A 73 -20.67 14.44 4.55
CA ALA A 73 -20.11 14.85 5.84
C ALA A 73 -19.92 16.36 5.92
N VAL A 74 -19.37 16.98 4.86
CA VAL A 74 -19.19 18.44 4.76
C VAL A 74 -20.55 19.12 4.72
N TRP A 75 -21.49 18.64 3.89
CA TRP A 75 -22.84 19.20 3.81
C TRP A 75 -23.52 19.20 5.18
N LEU A 76 -23.55 18.06 5.88
CA LEU A 76 -24.15 17.96 7.22
C LEU A 76 -23.43 18.85 8.23
N THR A 77 -22.10 18.96 8.16
CA THR A 77 -21.34 19.82 9.07
C THR A 77 -21.71 21.30 8.88
N LEU A 78 -21.78 21.76 7.63
CA LEU A 78 -22.17 23.13 7.30
C LEU A 78 -23.63 23.41 7.68
N GLN A 79 -24.53 22.46 7.44
CA GLN A 79 -25.94 22.56 7.84
C GLN A 79 -26.08 22.65 9.35
N ASN A 80 -25.39 21.80 10.11
CA ASN A 80 -25.39 21.79 11.57
C ASN A 80 -24.74 23.06 12.16
N ARG A 81 -23.76 23.65 11.45
CA ARG A 81 -23.14 24.93 11.86
C ARG A 81 -24.10 26.09 11.60
N LYS A 82 -24.75 26.12 10.44
CA LYS A 82 -25.77 27.14 10.10
C LYS A 82 -26.96 27.09 11.06
N ALA A 83 -27.45 25.89 11.38
CA ALA A 83 -28.58 25.70 12.29
C ALA A 83 -28.25 26.07 13.75
N ARG A 84 -26.98 25.99 14.16
CA ARG A 84 -26.53 26.42 15.50
C ARG A 84 -26.54 27.94 15.69
N GLY A 85 -26.54 28.74 14.62
CA GLY A 85 -26.50 30.20 14.71
C GLY A 85 -25.15 30.76 15.21
N ALA A 86 -25.06 32.08 15.35
CA ALA A 86 -23.86 32.77 15.87
C ALA A 86 -23.90 32.98 17.39
N ASP A 87 -25.00 32.60 18.04
CA ASP A 87 -25.21 32.86 19.46
C ASP A 87 -24.33 31.96 20.33
N ARG A 88 -23.54 32.58 21.19
CA ARG A 88 -22.74 31.89 22.21
C ARG A 88 -23.71 31.26 23.21
N TYR A 89 -23.61 29.94 23.43
CA TYR A 89 -24.49 29.23 24.36
C TYR A 89 -24.61 29.98 25.70
N ALA A 90 -25.84 30.23 26.15
CA ALA A 90 -26.13 30.83 27.45
C ALA A 90 -25.60 29.98 28.64
N VAL A 91 -25.30 28.71 28.40
CA VAL A 91 -24.66 27.78 29.33
C VAL A 91 -23.47 27.14 28.63
N SER A 92 -22.25 27.45 29.10
CA SER A 92 -21.00 26.86 28.60
C SER A 92 -20.69 25.49 29.23
N VAL A 93 -21.53 25.03 30.17
CA VAL A 93 -21.35 23.77 30.89
C VAL A 93 -21.67 22.60 29.95
N LYS A 94 -20.66 21.81 29.63
CA LYS A 94 -20.75 20.67 28.71
C LYS A 94 -21.47 19.51 29.41
N PRO A 95 -22.56 18.97 28.85
CA PRO A 95 -23.13 17.71 29.34
C PRO A 95 -22.11 16.58 29.20
N ALA A 96 -21.97 15.73 30.22
CA ALA A 96 -21.07 14.56 30.20
C ALA A 96 -21.38 13.55 29.08
N THR A 97 -22.50 13.73 28.37
CA THR A 97 -23.01 12.86 27.31
C THR A 97 -22.46 13.19 25.91
N VAL A 98 -21.72 14.28 25.73
CA VAL A 98 -21.18 14.70 24.42
C VAL A 98 -19.71 14.31 24.28
N GLU A 99 -19.42 13.34 23.41
CA GLU A 99 -18.06 12.88 23.12
C GLU A 99 -17.26 13.95 22.36
N TRP A 100 -15.98 14.13 22.72
CA TRP A 100 -15.08 15.07 22.02
C TRP A 100 -14.91 14.76 20.53
N SER A 101 -14.88 13.47 20.17
CA SER A 101 -14.82 13.01 18.77
C SER A 101 -16.00 13.55 17.95
N SER A 102 -17.21 13.50 18.51
CA SER A 102 -18.44 13.99 17.85
C SER A 102 -18.38 15.49 17.52
N GLN A 103 -17.62 16.27 18.31
CA GLN A 103 -17.45 17.71 18.09
C GLN A 103 -16.40 18.02 17.03
N ASN A 104 -15.47 17.10 16.77
CA ASN A 104 -14.30 17.29 15.91
C ASN A 104 -14.32 16.39 14.66
N MET A 105 -15.46 15.77 14.33
CA MET A 105 -15.58 14.82 13.20
C MET A 105 -15.05 15.37 11.86
N LEU A 106 -15.29 16.66 11.55
CA LEU A 106 -14.75 17.28 10.33
C LEU A 106 -13.22 17.40 10.37
N VAL A 107 -12.65 17.83 11.50
CA VAL A 107 -11.20 17.95 11.68
C VAL A 107 -10.54 16.59 11.58
N LEU A 108 -11.09 15.58 12.27
CA LEU A 108 -10.63 14.19 12.17
C LEU A 108 -10.69 13.68 10.72
N GLY A 109 -11.77 13.99 9.99
CA GLY A 109 -11.91 13.65 8.57
C GLY A 109 -10.84 14.29 7.69
N ILE A 110 -10.45 15.54 7.96
CA ILE A 110 -9.37 16.24 7.24
C ILE A 110 -8.01 15.56 7.52
N VAL A 111 -7.73 15.20 8.77
CA VAL A 111 -6.49 14.48 9.13
C VAL A 111 -6.44 13.12 8.45
N ILE A 112 -7.55 12.38 8.42
CA ILE A 112 -7.67 11.10 7.71
C ILE A 112 -7.46 11.28 6.20
N LEU A 113 -8.01 12.35 5.61
CA LEU A 113 -7.81 12.64 4.18
C LEU A 113 -6.33 12.94 3.87
N ALA A 114 -5.65 13.72 4.71
CA ALA A 114 -4.23 13.99 4.56
C ALA A 114 -3.38 12.71 4.68
N PHE A 115 -3.68 11.87 5.67
CA PHE A 115 -3.08 10.54 5.80
C PHE A 115 -3.34 9.67 4.56
N LEU A 116 -4.58 9.64 4.05
CA LEU A 116 -4.95 8.86 2.88
C LEU A 116 -4.17 9.32 1.64
N VAL A 117 -3.95 10.62 1.43
CA VAL A 117 -3.14 11.10 0.30
C VAL A 117 -1.72 10.55 0.36
N VAL A 118 -1.07 10.61 1.53
CA VAL A 118 0.27 10.03 1.72
C VAL A 118 0.26 8.54 1.44
N HIS A 119 -0.72 7.82 1.99
CA HIS A 119 -0.90 6.39 1.78
C HIS A 119 -1.10 6.02 0.30
N MET A 120 -1.94 6.76 -0.42
CA MET A 120 -2.21 6.55 -1.84
C MET A 120 -0.97 6.81 -2.70
N VAL A 121 -0.15 7.82 -2.37
CA VAL A 121 1.10 8.10 -3.07
C VAL A 121 2.15 7.01 -2.82
N GLN A 122 2.24 6.48 -1.60
CA GLN A 122 3.23 5.46 -1.26
C GLN A 122 2.91 4.08 -1.84
N PHE A 123 1.62 3.73 -1.95
CA PHE A 123 1.19 2.39 -2.36
C PHE A 123 0.41 2.39 -3.67
N TRP A 124 -0.82 2.88 -3.68
CA TRP A 124 -1.71 2.78 -4.86
C TRP A 124 -1.10 3.38 -6.13
N ALA A 125 -0.49 4.57 -6.01
CA ALA A 125 0.10 5.29 -7.14
C ALA A 125 1.35 4.60 -7.69
N LYS A 126 2.09 3.85 -6.87
CA LYS A 126 3.29 3.12 -7.28
C LYS A 126 2.99 1.68 -7.74
N MET A 127 1.83 1.15 -7.35
CA MET A 127 1.39 -0.21 -7.67
C MET A 127 0.34 -0.19 -8.80
N GLN A 128 -0.95 -0.11 -8.45
CA GLN A 128 -2.04 -0.20 -9.43
C GLN A 128 -1.97 0.88 -10.52
N LEU A 129 -1.63 2.13 -10.20
CA LEU A 129 -1.57 3.19 -11.22
C LEU A 129 -0.42 2.96 -12.23
N VAL A 130 0.75 2.54 -11.76
CA VAL A 130 1.89 2.20 -12.63
C VAL A 130 1.51 1.06 -13.55
N GLU A 131 0.91 0.00 -13.00
CA GLU A 131 0.47 -1.16 -13.77
C GLU A 131 -0.62 -0.79 -14.81
N MET A 132 -1.59 0.05 -14.44
CA MET A 132 -2.63 0.55 -15.35
C MET A 132 -2.08 1.40 -16.50
N THR A 133 -1.05 2.21 -16.23
CA THR A 133 -0.47 3.14 -17.22
C THR A 133 0.64 2.51 -18.04
N GLY A 134 1.15 1.35 -17.62
CA GLY A 134 2.37 0.76 -18.18
C GLY A 134 3.60 1.64 -17.97
N ALA A 135 3.58 2.52 -16.97
CA ALA A 135 4.71 3.38 -16.66
C ALA A 135 5.91 2.54 -16.20
N GLU A 136 7.12 2.98 -16.55
CA GLU A 136 8.33 2.31 -16.05
C GLU A 136 8.52 2.57 -14.56
N SER A 137 8.81 1.51 -13.80
CA SER A 137 9.12 1.56 -12.38
C SER A 137 10.32 0.69 -12.05
N THR A 138 11.13 1.15 -11.09
CA THR A 138 12.26 0.35 -10.57
C THR A 138 11.79 -0.93 -9.89
N LEU A 139 10.65 -0.88 -9.18
CA LEU A 139 10.07 -2.02 -8.50
C LEU A 139 8.90 -2.57 -9.31
N PRO A 140 8.82 -3.90 -9.53
CA PRO A 140 7.63 -4.52 -10.11
C PRO A 140 6.38 -4.21 -9.27
N PRO A 141 5.27 -3.70 -9.87
CA PRO A 141 4.08 -3.25 -9.14
C PRO A 141 3.42 -4.31 -8.24
N ALA A 142 3.56 -5.59 -8.57
CA ALA A 142 2.99 -6.70 -7.82
C ALA A 142 3.78 -7.05 -6.53
N ILE A 143 5.02 -6.58 -6.38
CA ILE A 143 5.86 -6.90 -5.22
C ILE A 143 5.58 -5.92 -4.07
N GLY A 144 4.44 -6.11 -3.42
CA GLY A 144 3.98 -5.27 -2.31
C GLY A 144 4.98 -5.14 -1.16
N THR A 145 5.75 -6.20 -0.85
CA THR A 145 6.74 -6.17 0.23
C THR A 145 7.84 -5.14 0.03
N LEU A 146 8.24 -4.87 -1.23
CA LEU A 146 9.28 -3.88 -1.52
C LEU A 146 8.76 -2.44 -1.47
N PHE A 147 7.46 -2.22 -1.68
CA PHE A 147 6.85 -0.92 -1.38
C PHE A 147 6.72 -0.69 0.12
N ILE A 148 6.50 -1.73 0.92
CA ILE A 148 6.59 -1.66 2.39
C ILE A 148 8.02 -1.29 2.80
N GLN A 149 9.03 -1.97 2.25
CA GLN A 149 10.45 -1.65 2.44
C GLN A 149 10.71 -0.16 2.18
N GLU A 150 10.41 0.33 0.97
CA GLU A 150 10.66 1.72 0.58
C GLU A 150 9.97 2.74 1.49
N ALA A 151 8.70 2.51 1.82
CA ALA A 151 7.93 3.45 2.63
C ALA A 151 8.39 3.47 4.09
N PHE A 152 8.60 2.30 4.69
CA PHE A 152 8.83 2.16 6.13
C PHE A 152 10.32 2.16 6.54
N SER A 153 11.26 2.16 5.59
CA SER A 153 12.67 2.54 5.87
C SER A 153 12.80 4.01 6.30
N HIS A 154 11.79 4.84 6.05
CA HIS A 154 11.80 6.25 6.47
C HIS A 154 11.04 6.48 7.78
N ILE A 155 11.71 7.07 8.78
CA ILE A 155 11.15 7.31 10.12
C ILE A 155 9.88 8.20 10.14
N TYR A 156 9.71 9.08 9.16
CA TYR A 156 8.53 9.93 9.08
C TYR A 156 7.26 9.15 8.72
N THR A 157 7.37 8.02 8.03
CA THR A 157 6.22 7.19 7.62
C THR A 157 5.44 6.67 8.83
N PRO A 158 6.02 5.91 9.79
CA PRO A 158 5.27 5.44 10.95
C PRO A 158 4.70 6.59 11.79
N ILE A 159 5.37 7.74 11.87
CA ILE A 159 4.84 8.92 12.60
C ILE A 159 3.54 9.42 11.96
N ILE A 160 3.55 9.65 10.64
CA ILE A 160 2.38 10.11 9.90
C ILE A 160 1.24 9.07 10.02
N TYR A 161 1.57 7.79 9.93
CA TYR A 161 0.59 6.70 9.99
C TYR A 161 -0.05 6.62 11.37
N ILE A 162 0.73 6.70 12.46
CA ILE A 162 0.20 6.68 13.83
C ILE A 162 -0.73 7.88 14.09
N ILE A 163 -0.39 9.08 13.59
CA ILE A 163 -1.28 10.25 13.67
C ILE A 163 -2.59 9.98 12.91
N GLY A 164 -2.50 9.44 11.69
CA GLY A 164 -3.65 9.05 10.89
C GLY A 164 -4.52 8.00 11.58
N PHE A 165 -3.91 6.99 12.20
CA PHE A 165 -4.59 5.93 12.94
C PHE A 165 -5.27 6.43 14.21
N ALA A 166 -4.66 7.38 14.93
CA ALA A 166 -5.31 8.02 16.07
C ALA A 166 -6.57 8.81 15.62
N ALA A 167 -6.47 9.56 14.52
CA ALA A 167 -7.62 10.26 13.95
C ALA A 167 -8.72 9.28 13.49
N LEU A 168 -8.31 8.20 12.81
CA LEU A 168 -9.20 7.13 12.37
C LEU A 168 -9.87 6.42 13.55
N TRP A 169 -9.17 6.21 14.67
CA TRP A 169 -9.75 5.64 15.89
C TRP A 169 -10.90 6.49 16.39
N PHE A 170 -10.71 7.80 16.58
CA PHE A 170 -11.78 8.68 17.04
C PHE A 170 -12.95 8.74 16.06
N HIS A 171 -12.65 8.82 14.76
CA HIS A 171 -13.65 8.93 13.70
C HIS A 171 -14.47 7.65 13.57
N MET A 172 -13.81 6.50 13.44
CA MET A 172 -14.43 5.18 13.27
C MET A 172 -15.17 4.74 14.54
N ASN A 173 -14.61 4.99 15.73
CA ASN A 173 -15.26 4.65 16.99
C ASN A 173 -16.59 5.41 17.15
N HIS A 174 -16.67 6.68 16.71
CA HIS A 174 -17.93 7.41 16.70
C HIS A 174 -18.84 6.96 15.55
N GLY A 175 -18.29 6.83 14.34
CA GLY A 175 -19.01 6.46 13.13
C GLY A 175 -19.71 5.10 13.22
N PHE A 176 -19.05 4.12 13.82
CA PHE A 176 -19.54 2.75 13.87
C PHE A 176 -20.82 2.60 14.71
N TRP A 177 -20.89 3.15 15.92
CA TRP A 177 -22.15 3.06 16.68
C TRP A 177 -23.22 4.02 16.13
N SER A 178 -22.83 5.17 15.58
CA SER A 178 -23.76 6.19 15.09
C SER A 178 -24.45 5.79 13.77
N MET A 179 -23.85 4.94 12.94
CA MET A 179 -24.52 4.37 11.76
C MET A 179 -25.71 3.49 12.14
N PHE A 180 -25.58 2.66 13.19
CA PHE A 180 -26.70 1.86 13.71
C PHE A 180 -27.81 2.75 14.29
N GLN A 181 -27.43 3.85 14.94
CA GLN A 181 -28.42 4.84 15.39
C GLN A 181 -29.18 5.44 14.20
N SER A 182 -28.48 5.76 13.11
CA SER A 182 -29.08 6.31 11.89
C SER A 182 -29.98 5.30 11.17
N ALA A 183 -29.70 4.01 11.30
CA ALA A 183 -30.52 2.91 10.81
C ALA A 183 -31.74 2.59 11.72
N GLY A 184 -31.88 3.25 12.87
CA GLY A 184 -33.00 3.07 13.80
C GLY A 184 -32.76 2.05 14.92
N TRP A 185 -31.56 1.49 15.05
CA TRP A 185 -31.20 0.55 16.13
C TRP A 185 -30.82 1.32 17.41
N THR A 186 -31.79 1.98 18.03
CA THR A 186 -31.54 3.01 19.08
C THR A 186 -32.22 2.77 20.43
N ASN A 187 -32.56 1.53 20.78
CA ASN A 187 -33.18 1.29 22.09
C ASN A 187 -32.18 1.41 23.26
N ASN A 188 -32.71 1.62 24.47
CA ASN A 188 -31.93 1.84 25.70
C ASN A 188 -31.02 0.67 26.09
N THR A 189 -31.27 -0.53 25.56
CA THR A 189 -30.47 -1.72 25.82
C THR A 189 -29.30 -1.86 24.84
N TRP A 190 -29.55 -1.63 23.55
CA TRP A 190 -28.59 -1.89 22.49
C TRP A 190 -27.66 -0.71 22.21
N LEU A 191 -28.12 0.54 22.34
CA LEU A 191 -27.27 1.69 22.08
C LEU A 191 -26.01 1.73 22.98
N PRO A 192 -26.09 1.46 24.31
CA PRO A 192 -24.90 1.35 25.15
C PRO A 192 -23.99 0.18 24.75
N ARG A 193 -24.55 -0.95 24.31
CA ARG A 193 -23.77 -2.11 23.85
C ARG A 193 -23.04 -1.81 22.56
N LEU A 194 -23.69 -1.17 21.58
CA LEU A 194 -23.10 -0.78 20.31
C LEU A 194 -21.93 0.20 20.51
N ARG A 195 -22.05 1.15 21.45
CA ARG A 195 -20.91 2.02 21.83
C ARG A 195 -19.74 1.23 22.39
N LYS A 196 -20.00 0.22 23.25
CA LYS A 196 -18.94 -0.63 23.80
C LYS A 196 -18.30 -1.53 22.75
N ILE A 197 -19.10 -2.11 21.85
CA ILE A 197 -18.62 -2.89 20.69
C ILE A 197 -17.76 -2.01 19.81
N SER A 198 -18.25 -0.81 19.47
CA SER A 198 -17.51 0.17 18.66
C SER A 198 -16.12 0.46 19.23
N CYS A 199 -16.06 0.69 20.55
CA CYS A 199 -14.80 0.97 21.24
C CYS A 199 -13.83 -0.21 21.15
N TRP A 200 -14.27 -1.42 21.48
CA TRP A 200 -13.43 -2.62 21.41
C TRP A 200 -12.96 -2.92 19.99
N TYR A 201 -13.91 -3.00 19.06
CA TYR A 201 -13.63 -3.33 17.67
C TYR A 201 -12.68 -2.30 17.03
N THR A 202 -12.97 -1.00 17.17
CA THR A 202 -12.11 0.06 16.63
C THR A 202 -10.73 0.04 17.27
N THR A 203 -10.66 -0.19 18.58
CA THR A 203 -9.37 -0.29 19.29
C THR A 203 -8.55 -1.46 18.79
N ILE A 204 -9.15 -2.63 18.58
CA ILE A 204 -8.45 -3.82 18.07
C ILE A 204 -7.93 -3.56 16.65
N VAL A 205 -8.77 -3.05 15.74
CA VAL A 205 -8.37 -2.76 14.36
C VAL A 205 -7.22 -1.75 14.31
N ILE A 206 -7.32 -0.67 15.09
CA ILE A 206 -6.27 0.35 15.11
C ILE A 206 -5.00 -0.15 15.80
N ALA A 207 -5.10 -0.97 16.85
CA ALA A 207 -3.93 -1.60 17.47
C ALA A 207 -3.19 -2.52 16.50
N LEU A 208 -3.92 -3.27 15.67
CA LEU A 208 -3.33 -4.10 14.60
C LEU A 208 -2.62 -3.24 13.54
N PHE A 209 -3.22 -2.13 13.10
CA PHE A 209 -2.55 -1.19 12.19
C PHE A 209 -1.29 -0.56 12.79
N VAL A 210 -1.31 -0.20 14.07
CA VAL A 210 -0.12 0.31 14.78
C VAL A 210 0.95 -0.78 14.85
N ALA A 211 0.58 -2.02 15.18
CA ALA A 211 1.51 -3.15 15.19
C ALA A 211 2.12 -3.38 13.79
N GLN A 212 1.31 -3.31 12.72
CA GLN A 212 1.79 -3.35 11.35
C GLN A 212 2.81 -2.25 11.05
N ALA A 213 2.51 -1.00 11.36
CA ALA A 213 3.45 0.10 11.13
C ALA A 213 4.78 -0.11 11.88
N VAL A 214 4.74 -0.60 13.12
CA VAL A 214 5.95 -0.90 13.90
C VAL A 214 6.74 -2.04 13.28
N VAL A 215 6.11 -3.18 12.99
CA VAL A 215 6.77 -4.36 12.41
C VAL A 215 7.35 -4.03 11.04
N PHE A 216 6.60 -3.32 10.19
CA PHE A 216 7.07 -2.90 8.88
C PHE A 216 8.28 -1.97 8.98
N THR A 217 8.28 -1.03 9.94
CA THR A 217 9.44 -0.16 10.19
C THR A 217 10.65 -0.96 10.61
N VAL A 218 10.51 -1.87 11.57
CA VAL A 218 11.62 -2.71 12.05
C VAL A 218 12.18 -3.58 10.92
N ASN A 219 11.30 -4.27 10.20
CA ASN A 219 11.71 -5.14 9.10
C ASN A 219 12.39 -4.36 7.96
N ALA A 220 11.84 -3.19 7.60
CA ALA A 220 12.42 -2.35 6.55
C ALA A 220 13.79 -1.78 6.93
N ASN A 221 14.00 -1.38 8.20
CA ASN A 221 15.30 -0.90 8.67
C ASN A 221 16.34 -2.02 8.83
N ASN A 222 15.90 -3.29 8.88
CA ASN A 222 16.76 -4.46 8.86
C ASN A 222 16.94 -5.06 7.45
N ASP A 223 16.49 -4.37 6.39
CA ASP A 223 16.47 -4.85 5.00
C ASP A 223 15.82 -6.23 4.81
N TYR A 224 14.91 -6.61 5.71
CA TYR A 224 14.31 -7.95 5.73
C TYR A 224 13.62 -8.29 4.41
N TYR A 225 12.88 -7.35 3.83
CA TYR A 225 12.13 -7.60 2.58
C TYR A 225 13.03 -7.72 1.35
N ARG A 226 14.28 -7.27 1.42
CA ARG A 226 15.28 -7.37 0.33
C ARG A 226 16.17 -8.61 0.48
N THR A 227 16.36 -9.09 1.71
CA THR A 227 17.32 -10.15 2.04
C THR A 227 16.67 -11.50 2.35
N ASN A 228 15.36 -11.54 2.66
CA ASN A 228 14.65 -12.77 2.94
C ASN A 228 14.71 -13.76 1.76
N ALA A 229 15.14 -15.00 2.02
CA ALA A 229 15.39 -16.01 0.99
C ALA A 229 14.12 -16.37 0.18
N GLU A 230 12.98 -16.55 0.84
CA GLU A 230 11.72 -16.90 0.17
C GLU A 230 11.24 -15.77 -0.76
N LEU A 231 11.31 -14.53 -0.28
CA LEU A 231 11.01 -13.35 -1.10
C LEU A 231 11.97 -13.21 -2.28
N ARG A 232 13.26 -13.50 -2.08
CA ARG A 232 14.25 -13.44 -3.16
C ARG A 232 14.00 -14.47 -4.26
N GLU A 233 13.48 -15.65 -3.93
CA GLU A 233 13.04 -16.61 -4.95
C GLU A 233 11.86 -16.07 -5.77
N GLN A 234 10.86 -15.43 -5.14
CA GLN A 234 9.77 -14.75 -5.87
C GLN A 234 10.31 -13.64 -6.79
N TYR A 235 11.32 -12.89 -6.35
CA TYR A 235 11.92 -11.84 -7.16
C TYR A 235 12.68 -12.42 -8.36
N LYS A 236 13.36 -13.56 -8.18
CA LYS A 236 14.01 -14.30 -9.28
C LYS A 236 12.99 -14.73 -10.33
N GLU A 237 11.85 -15.28 -9.90
CA GLU A 237 10.76 -15.66 -10.81
C GLU A 237 10.26 -14.47 -11.62
N THR A 238 10.06 -13.31 -10.97
CA THR A 238 9.63 -12.08 -11.63
C THR A 238 10.63 -11.61 -12.71
N VAL A 239 11.93 -11.62 -12.39
CA VAL A 239 12.98 -11.25 -13.34
C VAL A 239 13.02 -12.26 -14.50
N ALA A 240 12.97 -13.55 -14.19
CA ALA A 240 13.06 -14.65 -15.15
C ALA A 240 11.90 -14.62 -16.16
N GLU A 241 10.68 -14.38 -15.69
CA GLU A 241 9.51 -14.19 -16.53
C GLU A 241 9.68 -12.99 -17.48
N THR A 242 10.15 -11.86 -16.96
CA THR A 242 10.34 -10.64 -17.74
C THR A 242 11.36 -10.83 -18.87
N ILE A 243 12.47 -11.52 -18.61
CA ILE A 243 13.49 -11.80 -19.64
C ILE A 243 13.14 -13.01 -20.52
N GLY A 244 12.26 -13.89 -20.05
CA GLY A 244 11.78 -15.08 -20.77
C GLY A 244 12.73 -16.28 -20.65
N VAL A 245 13.31 -16.52 -19.46
CA VAL A 245 14.14 -17.70 -19.16
C VAL A 245 13.59 -18.44 -17.95
N PRO A 246 13.90 -19.74 -17.76
CA PRO A 246 13.54 -20.45 -16.53
C PRO A 246 14.25 -19.84 -15.31
N ALA A 247 13.52 -19.64 -14.21
CA ALA A 247 14.08 -19.04 -12.99
C ALA A 247 15.31 -19.77 -12.44
N GLY A 248 15.33 -21.11 -12.53
CA GLY A 248 16.47 -21.92 -12.10
C GLY A 248 17.76 -21.73 -12.93
N GLN A 249 17.70 -21.03 -14.06
CA GLN A 249 18.88 -20.67 -14.87
C GLN A 249 19.42 -19.27 -14.54
N LEU A 250 18.78 -18.56 -13.62
CA LEU A 250 19.05 -17.15 -13.36
C LEU A 250 19.91 -17.00 -12.11
N ASP A 251 21.13 -16.52 -12.32
CA ASP A 251 22.08 -16.19 -11.27
C ASP A 251 22.03 -14.68 -10.99
N PHE A 252 21.64 -14.30 -9.78
CA PHE A 252 21.56 -12.90 -9.36
C PHE A 252 22.94 -12.24 -9.24
N ASP A 253 23.98 -13.03 -8.96
CA ASP A 253 25.33 -12.53 -8.75
C ASP A 253 26.04 -12.32 -10.10
N ALA A 254 25.72 -13.12 -11.11
CA ALA A 254 26.30 -13.07 -12.45
C ALA A 254 25.50 -12.22 -13.47
N MET A 255 24.68 -11.27 -13.02
CA MET A 255 23.89 -10.43 -13.93
C MET A 255 24.74 -9.38 -14.66
N PRO A 256 24.42 -9.09 -15.95
CA PRO A 256 25.16 -8.12 -16.74
C PRO A 256 24.92 -6.69 -16.21
N SER A 257 25.98 -5.90 -16.19
CA SER A 257 25.92 -4.47 -15.88
C SER A 257 25.33 -3.65 -17.02
N LYS A 258 24.89 -2.44 -16.70
CA LYS A 258 24.39 -1.49 -17.70
C LYS A 258 25.43 -1.20 -18.78
N ALA A 259 26.70 -1.12 -18.39
CA ALA A 259 27.82 -0.87 -19.30
C ALA A 259 27.99 -2.04 -20.28
N GLU A 260 28.00 -3.29 -19.78
CA GLU A 260 28.10 -4.49 -20.62
C GLU A 260 26.93 -4.60 -21.60
N LEU A 261 25.71 -4.34 -21.15
CA LEU A 261 24.53 -4.35 -22.03
C LEU A 261 24.60 -3.25 -23.09
N THR A 262 25.03 -2.04 -22.73
CA THR A 262 25.14 -0.91 -23.67
C THR A 262 26.23 -1.15 -24.71
N ASP A 263 27.36 -1.70 -24.27
CA ASP A 263 28.46 -2.08 -25.15
C ASP A 263 28.03 -3.20 -26.11
N LEU A 264 27.37 -4.25 -25.59
CA LEU A 264 26.78 -5.31 -26.39
C LEU A 264 25.81 -4.77 -27.46
N GLN A 265 24.90 -3.86 -27.09
CA GLN A 265 23.99 -3.22 -28.05
C GLN A 265 24.74 -2.44 -29.13
N THR A 266 25.82 -1.74 -28.75
CA THR A 266 26.63 -0.97 -29.68
C THR A 266 27.35 -1.88 -30.68
N GLN A 267 27.95 -2.97 -30.20
CA GLN A 267 28.59 -3.98 -31.04
C GLN A 267 27.59 -4.66 -31.98
N ILE A 268 26.41 -5.06 -31.48
CA ILE A 268 25.36 -5.68 -32.29
C ILE A 268 24.88 -4.73 -33.40
N ARG A 269 24.65 -3.45 -33.09
CA ARG A 269 24.23 -2.44 -34.08
C ARG A 269 25.30 -2.20 -35.14
N ALA A 270 26.58 -2.20 -34.76
CA ALA A 270 27.69 -2.09 -35.70
C ALA A 270 27.74 -3.29 -36.65
N LEU A 271 27.61 -4.51 -36.14
CA LEU A 271 27.57 -5.73 -36.97
C LEU A 271 26.36 -5.74 -37.91
N LEU A 272 25.17 -5.33 -37.45
CA LEU A 272 23.99 -5.22 -38.32
C LEU A 272 24.17 -4.20 -39.45
N ALA A 273 25.02 -3.19 -39.27
CA ALA A 273 25.34 -2.18 -40.28
C ALA A 273 26.42 -2.65 -41.28
N ASP A 274 27.19 -3.69 -40.96
CA ASP A 274 28.21 -4.29 -41.84
C ASP A 274 27.91 -5.78 -42.11
N PRO A 275 27.17 -6.10 -43.18
CA PRO A 275 26.82 -7.47 -43.53
C PRO A 275 28.04 -8.38 -43.78
N VAL A 276 29.15 -7.81 -44.27
CA VAL A 276 30.37 -8.57 -44.55
C VAL A 276 31.04 -8.98 -43.24
N GLN A 277 31.21 -8.04 -42.32
CA GLN A 277 31.77 -8.32 -41.00
C GLN A 277 30.88 -9.27 -40.21
N MET A 278 29.56 -9.06 -40.21
CA MET A 278 28.58 -9.94 -39.56
C MET A 278 28.68 -11.39 -40.05
N GLN A 279 28.70 -11.61 -41.37
CA GLN A 279 28.84 -12.95 -41.94
C GLN A 279 30.20 -13.56 -41.59
N SER A 280 31.27 -12.79 -41.63
CA SER A 280 32.63 -13.26 -41.27
C SER A 280 32.74 -13.69 -39.81
N ALA A 281 31.97 -13.04 -38.92
CA ALA A 281 31.87 -13.38 -37.50
C ALA A 281 30.88 -14.54 -37.21
N GLY A 282 30.23 -15.10 -38.23
CA GLY A 282 29.32 -16.24 -38.09
C GLY A 282 27.92 -15.89 -37.58
N TYR A 283 27.53 -14.61 -37.62
CA TYR A 283 26.21 -14.17 -37.15
C TYR A 283 25.20 -14.04 -38.29
N THR A 284 23.93 -14.22 -37.94
CA THR A 284 22.78 -13.88 -38.80
C THR A 284 22.07 -12.63 -38.26
N PRO A 285 21.37 -11.87 -39.12
CA PRO A 285 20.53 -10.76 -38.65
C PRO A 285 19.51 -11.22 -37.59
N GLN A 286 18.95 -12.41 -37.76
CA GLN A 286 17.98 -13.00 -36.82
C GLN A 286 18.62 -13.24 -35.45
N SER A 287 19.81 -13.85 -35.39
CA SER A 287 20.51 -14.10 -34.12
C SER A 287 20.90 -12.81 -33.42
N LEU A 288 21.32 -11.78 -34.17
CA LEU A 288 21.69 -10.48 -33.61
C LEU A 288 20.47 -9.71 -33.10
N ASN A 289 19.37 -9.71 -33.84
CA ASN A 289 18.12 -9.10 -33.38
C ASN A 289 17.56 -9.81 -32.14
N TYR A 290 17.71 -11.13 -32.04
CA TYR A 290 17.35 -11.87 -30.82
C TYR A 290 18.21 -11.44 -29.61
N GLN A 291 19.53 -11.32 -29.78
CA GLN A 291 20.42 -10.84 -28.72
C GLN A 291 20.12 -9.38 -28.34
N LEU A 292 19.80 -8.53 -29.32
CA LEU A 292 19.40 -7.15 -29.09
C LEU A 292 18.12 -7.08 -28.26
N ALA A 293 17.08 -7.82 -28.65
CA ALA A 293 15.83 -7.90 -27.89
C ALA A 293 16.05 -8.44 -26.47
N MET A 294 16.92 -9.44 -26.30
CA MET A 294 17.28 -9.96 -24.97
C MET A 294 17.98 -8.89 -24.12
N SER A 295 18.92 -8.12 -24.70
CA SER A 295 19.59 -7.04 -23.99
C SER A 295 18.63 -5.93 -23.54
N GLU A 296 17.59 -5.64 -24.34
CA GLU A 296 16.54 -4.67 -23.99
C GLU A 296 15.71 -5.17 -22.81
N LYS A 297 15.37 -6.46 -22.76
CA LYS A 297 14.70 -7.06 -21.60
C LYS A 297 15.56 -6.97 -20.34
N TRP A 298 16.87 -7.24 -20.45
CA TRP A 298 17.81 -7.07 -19.35
C TRP A 298 17.87 -5.63 -18.85
N LEU A 299 17.95 -4.64 -19.75
CA LEU A 299 17.95 -3.22 -19.38
C LEU A 299 16.68 -2.80 -18.63
N LYS A 300 15.52 -3.44 -18.92
CA LYS A 300 14.27 -3.18 -18.20
C LYS A 300 14.29 -3.68 -16.76
N VAL A 301 14.87 -4.86 -16.51
CA VAL A 301 14.94 -5.43 -15.15
C VAL A 301 16.15 -4.97 -14.35
N LEU A 302 17.16 -4.41 -15.00
CA LEU A 302 18.41 -4.01 -14.34
C LEU A 302 18.22 -3.04 -13.17
N PRO A 303 17.39 -1.98 -13.25
CA PRO A 303 17.14 -1.11 -12.10
C PRO A 303 16.60 -1.87 -10.87
N PHE A 304 15.74 -2.87 -11.11
CA PHE A 304 15.18 -3.71 -10.05
C PHE A 304 16.26 -4.57 -9.39
N VAL A 305 17.12 -5.19 -10.20
CA VAL A 305 18.23 -6.01 -9.74
C VAL A 305 19.22 -5.17 -8.93
N GLU A 306 19.60 -4.00 -9.45
CA GLU A 306 20.50 -3.07 -8.78
C GLU A 306 19.94 -2.63 -7.43
N TYR A 307 18.63 -2.36 -7.37
CA TYR A 307 17.94 -2.09 -6.12
C TYR A 307 18.15 -3.25 -5.13
N LEU A 308 17.94 -4.51 -5.51
CA LEU A 308 18.15 -5.65 -4.61
C LEU A 308 19.61 -5.78 -4.13
N LYS A 309 20.60 -5.48 -4.99
CA LYS A 309 22.03 -5.56 -4.66
C LYS A 309 22.52 -4.49 -3.68
N THR A 310 21.87 -3.32 -3.61
CA THR A 310 22.26 -2.29 -2.63
C THR A 310 22.17 -2.79 -1.18
N ALA A 311 21.21 -3.67 -0.87
CA ALA A 311 21.03 -4.23 0.46
C ALA A 311 22.20 -5.10 0.93
N GLU A 312 22.87 -5.78 0.01
CA GLU A 312 24.01 -6.67 0.32
C GLU A 312 25.30 -5.89 0.62
N LYS A 313 25.43 -4.66 0.11
CA LYS A 313 26.60 -3.80 0.37
C LYS A 313 26.55 -3.11 1.73
N ASP A 314 25.35 -2.84 2.24
CA ASP A 314 25.11 -2.17 3.52
C ASP A 314 24.96 -3.16 4.69
N ALA A 315 24.92 -4.47 4.39
CA ALA A 315 24.94 -5.51 5.41
C ALA A 315 26.31 -5.54 6.12
N VAL A 316 26.34 -5.22 7.42
CA VAL A 316 27.50 -5.47 8.27
C VAL A 316 27.83 -6.97 8.19
N PRO A 317 29.06 -7.38 7.84
CA PRO A 317 29.40 -8.78 7.75
C PRO A 317 29.08 -9.47 9.07
N ALA A 318 28.30 -10.55 9.00
CA ALA A 318 27.98 -11.34 10.18
C ALA A 318 29.29 -11.69 10.89
N VAL A 319 29.40 -11.30 12.17
CA VAL A 319 30.49 -11.73 13.04
C VAL A 319 30.40 -13.25 13.09
N GLN A 320 31.31 -13.94 12.40
CA GLN A 320 31.41 -15.39 12.51
C GLN A 320 31.70 -15.70 13.99
N PRO A 321 30.98 -16.65 14.61
CA PRO A 321 31.34 -17.09 15.95
C PRO A 321 32.77 -17.63 15.87
N GLU A 322 33.67 -17.06 16.67
CA GLU A 322 35.01 -17.59 16.85
C GLU A 322 34.88 -19.07 17.18
N ALA A 323 35.49 -19.92 16.36
CA ALA A 323 35.61 -21.33 16.64
C ALA A 323 36.34 -21.45 17.98
N GLU A 324 35.61 -21.87 19.01
CA GLU A 324 36.15 -22.18 20.32
C GLU A 324 37.12 -23.36 20.11
N ASN A 325 38.42 -23.05 20.08
CA ASN A 325 39.48 -24.03 19.99
C ASN A 325 39.47 -24.87 21.27
N VAL A 326 38.73 -25.97 21.26
CA VAL A 326 38.91 -27.06 22.22
C VAL A 326 40.09 -27.88 21.73
N GLU A 327 41.28 -27.58 22.28
CA GLU A 327 42.44 -28.47 22.15
C GLU A 327 42.19 -29.80 22.90
N PRO A 328 42.76 -30.93 22.41
CA PRO A 328 42.41 -32.30 22.78
C PRO A 328 42.81 -32.75 24.20
#